data_AF-A0A2S3WQB5-F1
#
_entry.id   AF-A0A2S3WQB5-F1
#
_cell.length_a   1.000
_cell.length_b   1.000
_cell.length_c   1.000
_cell.angle_alpha   90.00
_cell.angle_beta   90.00
_cell.angle_gamma   90.00
#
_symmetry.space_group_name_H-M   'P 1'
#
loop_
_entity.id
_entity.type
_entity.pdbx_description
1 polymer ?
#
loop_
_entity_poly.entity_id
_entity_poly.type
_entity_poly.pdbx_seq_one_letter_code
_entity_poly.pdbx_strand_id
1 'polypeptide(L)'
;MDVELPARRSAADQYRDAFERLKLNRPQLLPKGTPVTQNNVAKEAGSDPSALKKSRFPSLIAEIKTYVEQHAEERPPSLNKVNLLARQKSRALRDRIEQVARQRDQLASLLSEADAKIIELYDRIAELERQLPASNIISLDPRGPRKL
;
A
#
# COMPACT_ATOMS: atom_id res chain seq x y z
N MET A 1 -30.90 29.16 52.42
CA MET A 1 -29.94 28.54 51.48
C MET A 1 -30.58 28.64 50.12
N ASP A 2 -30.21 29.68 49.38
CA ASP A 2 -30.75 29.96 48.06
C ASP A 2 -30.23 28.91 47.08
N VAL A 3 -31.13 28.04 46.62
CA VAL A 3 -30.83 27.03 45.62
C VAL A 3 -30.76 27.75 44.28
N GLU A 4 -29.54 28.08 43.87
CA GLU A 4 -29.22 28.68 42.58
C GLU A 4 -29.67 27.71 41.46
N LEU A 5 -30.83 27.98 40.86
CA LEU A 5 -31.34 27.24 39.71
C LEU A 5 -30.31 27.37 38.57
N PRO A 6 -29.76 26.26 38.03
CA PRO A 6 -28.74 26.36 37.00
C PRO A 6 -29.31 27.06 35.79
N ALA A 7 -28.68 28.16 35.39
CA ALA A 7 -29.00 28.89 34.18
C ALA A 7 -29.15 27.89 33.02
N ARG A 8 -30.30 27.92 32.33
CA ARG A 8 -30.55 27.07 31.16
C ARG A 8 -29.44 27.33 30.15
N ARG A 9 -28.48 26.42 30.03
CA ARG A 9 -27.39 26.53 29.05
C ARG A 9 -27.98 26.65 27.66
N SER A 10 -27.51 27.61 26.88
CA SER A 10 -27.96 27.80 25.50
C SER A 10 -27.66 26.55 24.68
N ALA A 11 -28.48 26.28 23.66
CA ALA A 11 -28.20 25.20 22.71
C ALA A 11 -26.80 25.33 22.10
N ALA A 12 -26.32 26.56 21.86
CA ALA A 12 -24.98 26.82 21.36
C ALA A 12 -23.89 26.32 22.32
N ASP A 13 -24.05 26.55 23.63
CA ASP A 13 -23.10 26.12 24.65
C ASP A 13 -23.12 24.61 24.80
N GLN A 14 -24.30 23.98 24.74
CA GLN A 14 -24.43 22.53 24.79
C GLN A 14 -23.70 21.84 23.63
N TYR A 15 -23.81 22.38 22.40
CA TYR A 15 -23.09 21.84 21.25
C TYR A 15 -21.57 22.08 21.36
N ARG A 16 -21.14 23.21 21.92
CA ARG A 16 -19.71 23.48 22.17
C ARG A 16 -19.13 22.54 23.22
N ASP A 17 -19.83 22.35 24.34
CA ASP A 17 -19.44 21.40 25.37
C ASP A 17 -19.34 19.98 24.81
N ALA A 18 -20.32 19.57 23.98
CA ALA A 18 -20.32 18.27 23.31
C ALA A 18 -19.14 18.12 22.34
N PHE A 19 -18.80 19.16 21.60
CA PHE A 19 -17.64 19.19 20.72
C PHE A 19 -16.33 19.00 21.48
N GLU A 20 -16.13 19.73 22.57
CA GLU A 20 -14.94 19.59 23.44
C GLU A 20 -14.85 18.20 24.08
N ARG A 21 -15.98 17.64 24.54
CA ARG A 21 -16.02 16.27 25.06
C ARG A 21 -15.55 15.24 24.04
N LEU A 22 -15.96 15.37 22.78
CA LEU A 22 -15.53 14.47 21.71
C LEU A 22 -14.05 14.67 21.35
N LYS A 23 -13.54 15.90 21.32
CA LYS A 23 -12.09 16.17 21.13
C LYS A 23 -11.25 15.48 22.20
N LEU A 24 -11.69 15.53 23.46
CA LEU A 24 -10.98 14.93 24.60
C LEU A 24 -11.26 13.43 24.79
N ASN A 25 -12.03 12.81 23.89
CA ASN A 25 -12.47 11.42 24.00
C ASN A 25 -13.16 11.08 25.34
N ARG A 26 -13.95 12.04 25.85
CA ARG A 26 -14.79 11.89 27.07
C ARG A 26 -16.28 12.09 26.76
N PRO A 27 -16.86 11.34 25.80
CA PRO A 27 -18.29 11.43 25.52
C PRO A 27 -19.11 10.91 26.70
N GLN A 28 -20.30 11.46 26.86
CA GLN A 28 -21.29 11.11 27.87
C GLN A 28 -22.46 10.32 27.29
N LEU A 29 -22.90 10.65 26.07
CA LEU A 29 -24.04 9.99 25.40
C LEU A 29 -23.59 9.00 24.33
N LEU A 30 -22.42 9.22 23.72
CA LEU A 30 -21.83 8.34 22.72
C LEU A 30 -20.74 7.45 23.33
N PRO A 31 -20.42 6.30 22.69
CA PRO A 31 -19.33 5.45 23.16
C PRO A 31 -17.98 6.15 23.02
N LYS A 32 -17.06 5.84 23.95
CA LYS A 32 -15.66 6.29 23.86
C LYS A 32 -15.05 5.85 22.51
N GLY A 33 -14.20 6.69 21.93
CA GLY A 33 -13.61 6.50 20.61
C GLY A 33 -14.50 6.95 19.45
N THR A 34 -15.68 7.53 19.74
CA THR A 34 -16.53 8.10 18.68
C THR A 34 -15.82 9.27 18.00
N PRO A 35 -15.68 9.27 16.67
CA PRO A 35 -14.99 10.34 15.97
C PRO A 35 -15.77 11.65 16.05
N VAL A 36 -15.04 12.76 16.10
CA VAL A 36 -15.63 14.10 16.01
C VAL A 36 -16.24 14.29 14.62
N THR A 37 -17.56 14.50 14.56
CA THR A 37 -18.29 14.89 13.35
C THR A 37 -19.48 15.76 13.76
N GLN A 38 -20.00 16.60 12.85
CA GLN A 38 -21.18 17.43 13.14
C GLN A 38 -22.37 16.60 13.68
N ASN A 39 -22.61 15.43 13.09
CA ASN A 39 -23.69 14.54 13.51
C ASN A 39 -23.44 13.97 14.91
N ASN A 40 -22.20 13.61 15.22
CA ASN A 40 -21.86 13.07 16.54
C ASN A 40 -21.88 14.17 17.60
N VAL A 41 -21.46 15.39 17.28
CA VAL A 41 -21.59 16.55 18.17
C VAL A 41 -23.06 16.80 18.52
N ALA A 42 -23.97 16.72 17.54
CA ALA A 42 -25.41 16.86 17.80
C ALA A 42 -25.95 15.75 18.72
N LYS A 43 -25.61 14.49 18.43
CA LYS A 43 -26.03 13.34 19.25
C LYS A 43 -25.45 13.39 20.67
N GLU A 44 -24.19 13.82 20.81
CA GLU A 44 -23.51 13.98 22.10
C GLU A 44 -24.08 15.15 22.93
N ALA A 45 -24.73 16.12 22.29
CA ALA A 45 -25.52 17.16 22.94
C ALA A 45 -26.98 16.73 23.21
N GLY A 46 -27.35 15.47 22.92
CA GLY A 46 -28.71 14.96 23.12
C GLY A 46 -29.71 15.42 22.06
N SER A 47 -29.25 15.98 20.95
CA SER A 47 -30.07 16.49 19.86
C SER A 47 -30.03 15.59 18.62
N ASP A 48 -31.08 15.65 17.80
CA ASP A 48 -31.08 15.01 16.49
C ASP A 48 -30.00 15.63 15.57
N PRO A 49 -29.31 14.84 14.71
CA PRO A 49 -28.29 15.36 13.78
C PRO A 49 -28.77 16.54 12.92
N SER A 50 -30.06 16.59 12.59
CA SER A 50 -30.64 17.68 11.81
C SER A 50 -30.79 18.99 12.57
N ALA A 51 -30.66 19.00 13.91
CA ALA A 51 -30.81 20.20 14.74
C ALA A 51 -29.59 21.15 14.64
N LEU A 52 -28.39 20.60 14.43
CA LEU A 52 -27.16 21.37 14.26
C LEU A 52 -27.02 21.82 12.80
N LYS A 53 -27.76 22.88 12.40
CA LYS A 53 -27.74 23.43 11.03
C LYS A 53 -26.82 24.63 10.86
N LYS A 54 -26.23 24.78 9.68
CA LYS A 54 -25.37 25.92 9.27
C LYS A 54 -26.04 27.27 9.41
N SER A 55 -27.36 27.36 9.19
CA SER A 55 -28.09 28.61 9.34
C SER A 55 -28.14 29.12 10.78
N ARG A 56 -28.10 28.23 11.78
CA ARG A 56 -28.20 28.59 13.20
C ARG A 56 -26.83 28.68 13.89
N PHE A 57 -25.91 27.79 13.52
CA PHE A 57 -24.59 27.68 14.15
C PHE A 57 -23.45 27.70 13.12
N PRO A 58 -23.31 28.77 12.31
CA PRO A 58 -22.34 28.81 11.21
C PRO A 58 -20.88 28.72 11.70
N SER A 59 -20.55 29.41 12.79
CA SER A 59 -19.20 29.44 13.36
C SER A 59 -18.77 28.08 13.92
N LEU A 60 -19.64 27.44 14.71
CA LEU A 60 -19.36 26.14 15.29
C LEU A 60 -19.21 25.05 14.22
N ILE A 61 -20.03 25.06 13.18
CA ILE A 61 -19.90 24.09 12.09
C ILE A 61 -18.61 24.30 11.30
N ALA A 62 -18.19 25.55 11.09
CA ALA A 62 -16.89 25.83 10.47
C ALA A 62 -15.76 25.26 11.33
N GLU A 63 -15.79 25.49 12.64
CA GLU A 63 -14.78 24.95 13.57
C GLU A 63 -14.74 23.42 13.57
N ILE A 64 -15.90 22.75 13.61
CA ILE A 64 -15.99 21.29 13.52
C ILE A 64 -15.37 20.79 12.21
N LYS A 65 -15.65 21.46 11.09
CA LYS A 65 -15.08 21.07 9.79
C LYS A 65 -13.56 21.21 9.77
N THR A 66 -13.04 22.35 10.22
CA THR A 66 -11.60 22.59 10.30
C THR A 66 -10.92 21.54 11.20
N TYR A 67 -11.52 21.21 12.34
CA TYR A 67 -11.00 20.16 13.21
C TYR A 67 -11.00 18.79 12.51
N VAL A 68 -12.09 18.43 11.84
CA VAL A 68 -12.20 17.14 11.11
C VAL A 68 -11.19 17.05 9.98
N GLU A 69 -10.92 18.14 9.27
CA GLU A 69 -9.92 18.19 8.19
C GLU A 69 -8.50 18.07 8.74
N GLN A 70 -8.19 18.77 9.83
CA GLN A 70 -6.88 18.68 10.51
C GLN A 70 -6.59 17.27 11.05
N HIS A 71 -7.63 16.56 11.49
CA HIS A 71 -7.50 15.21 12.08
C HIS A 71 -7.97 14.11 11.10
N ALA A 72 -8.04 14.40 9.80
CA ALA A 72 -8.50 13.45 8.80
C ALA A 72 -7.50 12.29 8.59
N GLU A 73 -6.21 12.54 8.78
CA GLU A 73 -5.12 11.57 8.64
C GLU A 73 -5.15 10.50 9.75
N GLU A 74 -5.63 10.87 10.94
CA GLU A 74 -5.73 9.97 12.10
C GLU A 74 -6.94 9.03 12.01
N ARG A 75 -7.84 9.25 11.04
CA ARG A 75 -9.03 8.42 10.89
C ARG A 75 -8.65 7.09 10.22
N PRO A 76 -8.95 5.94 10.85
CA PRO A 76 -8.72 4.66 10.20
C PRO A 76 -9.48 4.61 8.87
N PRO A 77 -8.84 4.17 7.77
CA PRO A 77 -9.49 4.06 6.48
C PRO A 77 -10.73 3.16 6.59
N SER A 78 -11.79 3.50 5.85
CA SER A 78 -13.00 2.68 5.85
C SER A 78 -12.66 1.24 5.43
N LEU A 79 -13.30 0.25 6.06
CA LEU A 79 -13.09 -1.17 5.75
C LEU A 79 -13.24 -1.45 4.24
N ASN A 80 -14.18 -0.77 3.58
CA ASN A 80 -14.37 -0.86 2.13
C ASN A 80 -13.15 -0.37 1.34
N LYS A 81 -12.55 0.76 1.74
CA LYS A 81 -11.33 1.29 1.10
C LYS A 81 -10.16 0.33 1.33
N VAL A 82 -9.99 -0.20 2.53
CA VAL A 82 -8.95 -1.19 2.85
C VAL A 82 -9.11 -2.45 1.99
N ASN A 83 -10.32 -3.01 1.94
CA ASN A 83 -10.62 -4.20 1.16
C ASN A 83 -10.40 -3.98 -0.35
N LEU A 84 -10.78 -2.81 -0.87
CA LEU A 84 -10.55 -2.45 -2.27
C LEU A 84 -9.06 -2.40 -2.59
N LEU A 85 -8.27 -1.72 -1.76
CA LEU A 85 -6.81 -1.61 -1.92
C LEU A 85 -6.15 -2.99 -1.81
N ALA A 86 -6.57 -3.82 -0.86
CA ALA A 86 -6.07 -5.19 -0.71
C ALA A 86 -6.35 -6.04 -1.96
N ARG A 87 -7.55 -5.93 -2.54
CA ARG A 87 -7.92 -6.62 -3.79
C ARG A 87 -7.09 -6.13 -4.99
N GLN A 88 -6.85 -4.83 -5.09
CA GLN A 88 -6.01 -4.25 -6.14
C GLN A 88 -4.55 -4.75 -6.02
N LYS A 89 -3.96 -4.71 -4.83
CA LYS A 89 -2.61 -5.25 -4.58
C LYS A 89 -2.53 -6.74 -4.91
N SER A 90 -3.52 -7.52 -4.50
CA SER A 90 -3.57 -8.96 -4.77
C SER A 90 -3.71 -9.29 -6.26
N ARG A 91 -4.34 -8.41 -7.06
CA ARG A 91 -4.38 -8.55 -8.51
C ARG A 91 -3.02 -8.25 -9.12
N ALA A 92 -2.43 -7.09 -8.80
CA ALA A 92 -1.11 -6.70 -9.30
C ALA A 92 -0.02 -7.74 -9.00
N LEU A 93 -0.04 -8.34 -7.79
CA LEU A 93 0.89 -9.42 -7.43
C LEU A 93 0.69 -10.68 -8.28
N ARG A 94 -0.56 -11.07 -8.55
CA ARG A 94 -0.86 -12.22 -9.42
C ARG A 94 -0.38 -11.98 -10.84
N ASP A 95 -0.68 -10.80 -11.39
CA ASP A 95 -0.24 -10.43 -12.74
C ASP A 95 1.30 -10.44 -12.84
N ARG A 96 1.99 -9.99 -11.78
CA ARG A 96 3.46 -10.03 -11.72
C ARG A 96 4.01 -11.46 -11.66
N ILE A 97 3.39 -12.33 -10.86
CA ILE A 97 3.79 -13.74 -10.78
C ILE A 97 3.62 -14.41 -12.15
N GLU A 98 2.49 -14.17 -12.82
CA GLU A 98 2.23 -14.73 -14.14
C GLU A 98 3.24 -14.22 -15.18
N GLN A 99 3.55 -12.92 -15.16
CA GLN A 99 4.56 -12.35 -16.05
C GLN A 99 5.94 -12.99 -15.83
N VAL A 100 6.35 -13.14 -14.57
CA VAL A 100 7.64 -13.77 -14.22
C VAL A 100 7.65 -15.25 -14.62
N ALA A 101 6.54 -15.96 -14.45
CA ALA A 101 6.43 -17.36 -14.88
C ALA A 101 6.61 -17.49 -16.40
N ARG A 102 5.94 -16.64 -17.20
CA ARG A 102 6.12 -16.63 -18.66
C ARG A 102 7.55 -16.31 -19.07
N GLN A 103 8.19 -15.34 -18.41
CA GLN A 103 9.59 -15.00 -18.67
C GLN A 103 10.53 -16.18 -18.36
N ARG A 104 10.31 -16.85 -17.23
CA ARG A 104 11.07 -18.06 -16.87
C ARG A 104 10.91 -19.14 -17.94
N ASP A 105 9.68 -19.42 -18.36
CA ASP A 105 9.40 -20.50 -19.31
C ASP A 105 10.03 -20.20 -20.69
N GLN A 106 9.99 -18.93 -21.13
CA GLN A 106 10.67 -18.49 -22.34
C GLN A 106 12.18 -18.66 -22.24
N LEU A 107 12.80 -18.26 -21.12
CA LEU A 107 14.24 -18.41 -20.90
C LEU A 107 14.65 -19.88 -20.84
N ALA A 108 13.85 -20.74 -20.20
CA ALA A 108 14.10 -22.17 -20.15
C ALA A 108 14.07 -22.81 -21.54
N SER A 109 13.12 -22.39 -22.40
CA SER A 109 13.06 -22.84 -23.80
C SER A 109 14.30 -22.41 -24.59
N LEU A 110 14.70 -21.15 -24.48
CA LEU A 110 15.90 -20.64 -25.17
C LEU A 110 17.18 -21.30 -24.69
N LEU A 111 17.29 -21.59 -23.38
CA LEU A 111 18.43 -22.30 -22.83
C LEU A 111 18.51 -23.72 -23.38
N SER A 112 17.38 -24.44 -23.43
CA SER A 112 17.32 -25.78 -24.01
C SER A 112 17.70 -25.79 -25.49
N GLU A 113 17.32 -24.76 -26.25
CA GLU A 113 17.71 -24.62 -27.66
C GLU A 113 19.22 -24.35 -27.80
N ALA A 114 19.78 -23.49 -26.95
CA ALA A 114 21.20 -23.22 -26.92
C ALA A 114 22.01 -24.48 -26.56
N ASP A 115 21.58 -25.25 -25.56
CA ASP A 115 22.23 -26.50 -25.17
C ASP A 115 22.22 -27.53 -26.32
N ALA A 116 21.09 -27.65 -27.02
CA ALA A 116 20.99 -28.50 -28.21
C ALA A 116 21.96 -28.05 -29.31
N LYS A 117 22.07 -26.73 -29.54
CA LYS A 117 22.97 -26.19 -30.56
C LYS A 117 24.43 -26.41 -30.20
N ILE A 118 24.78 -26.30 -28.91
CA ILE A 118 26.12 -26.59 -28.41
C ILE A 118 26.51 -28.04 -28.74
N ILE A 119 25.61 -29.00 -28.49
CA ILE A 119 25.86 -30.41 -28.80
C ILE A 119 26.07 -30.61 -30.31
N GLU A 120 25.19 -30.05 -31.15
CA GLU A 120 25.32 -30.14 -32.62
C GLU A 120 26.67 -29.59 -33.11
N LEU A 121 27.12 -28.46 -32.54
CA LEU A 121 28.40 -27.86 -32.88
C LEU A 121 29.58 -28.72 -32.42
N TYR A 122 29.52 -29.32 -31.23
CA TYR A 122 30.55 -30.25 -30.75
C TYR A 122 30.65 -31.49 -31.64
N ASP A 123 29.52 -32.07 -32.05
CA ASP A 123 29.49 -33.20 -32.97
C ASP A 123 30.12 -32.82 -34.32
N ARG A 124 29.80 -31.63 -34.83
CA ARG A 124 30.37 -31.15 -36.08
C ARG A 124 31.87 -30.90 -35.99
N ILE A 125 32.35 -30.33 -34.88
CA ILE A 125 33.78 -30.16 -34.63
C ILE A 125 34.48 -31.51 -34.61
N ALA A 126 33.94 -32.49 -33.88
CA ALA A 126 34.52 -33.83 -33.80
C ALA A 126 34.56 -34.54 -35.16
N GLU A 127 33.54 -34.35 -35.99
CA GLU A 127 33.52 -34.87 -37.37
C GLU A 127 34.62 -34.22 -38.23
N LEU A 128 34.75 -32.90 -38.18
CA LEU A 128 35.77 -32.15 -38.92
C LEU A 128 37.19 -32.51 -38.45
N GLU A 129 37.40 -32.69 -37.15
CA GLU A 129 38.67 -33.16 -36.58
C GLU A 129 39.06 -34.54 -37.08
N ARG A 130 38.11 -35.45 -37.31
CA ARG A 130 38.39 -36.77 -37.92
C ARG A 130 38.74 -36.69 -39.41
N GLN A 131 38.23 -35.67 -40.10
CA GLN A 131 38.51 -35.45 -41.53
C GLN A 131 39.85 -34.74 -41.77
N LEU A 132 40.46 -34.17 -40.73
CA LEU A 132 41.77 -33.56 -40.83
C LEU A 132 42.84 -34.63 -41.11
N PRO A 133 43.69 -34.45 -42.15
CA PRO A 133 44.85 -35.32 -42.35
C PRO A 133 45.85 -35.13 -41.20
N ALA A 134 46.71 -36.14 -40.97
CA ALA A 134 47.79 -36.04 -39.99
C ALA A 134 48.60 -34.75 -40.22
N SER A 135 48.65 -33.88 -39.20
CA SER A 135 49.29 -32.58 -39.34
C SER A 135 50.81 -32.75 -39.50
N ASN A 136 51.36 -32.28 -40.61
CA ASN A 136 52.81 -32.18 -40.83
C ASN A 136 53.40 -30.89 -40.20
N ILE A 137 52.66 -30.26 -39.28
CA ILE A 137 53.04 -28.96 -38.71
C ILE A 137 53.64 -29.21 -37.33
N ILE A 138 54.96 -29.05 -37.23
CA ILE A 138 55.71 -29.04 -35.97
C ILE A 138 55.45 -27.70 -35.28
N SER A 139 54.86 -27.72 -34.10
CA SER A 139 54.77 -26.54 -33.24
C SER A 139 56.18 -26.17 -32.75
N LEU A 140 56.76 -25.10 -33.29
CA LEU A 140 57.96 -24.48 -32.74
C LEU A 140 57.58 -23.77 -31.45
N ASP A 141 57.85 -24.38 -30.30
CA ASP A 141 57.80 -23.70 -29.01
C ASP A 141 58.81 -22.53 -29.04
N PRO A 142 58.38 -21.26 -28.85
CA PRO A 142 59.29 -20.12 -28.85
C PRO A 142 60.29 -20.14 -27.68
N ARG A 143 60.12 -21.04 -26.70
CA ARG A 143 61.06 -21.24 -25.60
C ARG A 143 61.77 -22.58 -25.78
N GLY A 144 62.81 -22.57 -26.61
CA GLY A 144 63.68 -23.72 -26.86
C GLY A 144 64.15 -24.44 -25.59
N PRO A 145 64.60 -25.70 -25.71
CA PRO A 145 64.78 -26.60 -24.57
C PRO A 145 65.71 -25.99 -23.53
N ARG A 146 65.21 -25.80 -22.31
CA ARG A 146 66.05 -25.48 -21.15
C ARG A 146 67.00 -26.66 -20.92
N LYS A 147 68.26 -26.48 -21.33
CA LYS A 147 69.34 -27.36 -20.87
C LYS A 147 69.56 -27.12 -19.37
N LEU A 148 69.66 -28.23 -18.65
CA LEU A 148 69.96 -28.35 -17.22
C LEU A 148 71.24 -27.61 -16.84
#